data_AF-A0A2E2HPW6-F1
#
_entry.id   AF-A0A2E2HPW6-F1
#
_cell.length_a   1.000
_cell.length_b   1.000
_cell.length_c   1.000
_cell.angle_alpha   90.00
_cell.angle_beta   90.00
_cell.angle_gamma   90.00
#
_symmetry.space_group_name_H-M   'P 1'
#
loop_
_entity.id
_entity.type
_entity.pdbx_description
1 polymer ?
#
loop_
_entity_poly.entity_id
_entity_poly.type
_entity_poly.pdbx_seq_one_letter_code
_entity_poly.pdbx_strand_id
1 'polypeptide(L)'
;MKFIRLILALSLLVGVVSGVMGAELSAPEKNFETLWQTFHERYAFFKLRGVDWQKQYKTYRPRVTQNTTDEELFKVFCGMLKPLKDGHV
;
A
#
# COMPACT_ATOMS: atom_id res chain seq x y z
N MET A 1 -51.01 -3.23 17.05
CA MET A 1 -50.38 -2.60 15.86
C MET A 1 -49.19 -1.66 16.17
N LYS A 2 -48.69 -1.54 17.41
CA LYS A 2 -47.50 -0.71 17.73
C LYS A 2 -46.20 -1.53 17.94
N PHE A 3 -46.31 -2.80 18.34
CA PHE A 3 -45.15 -3.65 18.63
C PHE A 3 -44.49 -4.29 17.40
N ILE A 4 -45.24 -4.54 16.32
CA ILE A 4 -44.70 -5.13 15.07
C ILE A 4 -43.75 -4.16 14.34
N ARG A 5 -43.97 -2.83 14.50
CA ARG A 5 -43.08 -1.80 13.92
C ARG A 5 -41.76 -1.66 14.66
N LEU A 6 -41.67 -2.10 15.91
CA LEU A 6 -40.44 -1.99 16.70
C LEU A 6 -39.43 -3.09 16.35
N ILE A 7 -39.91 -4.27 15.95
CA ILE A 7 -39.06 -5.41 15.56
C ILE A 7 -38.44 -5.18 14.17
N LEU A 8 -39.16 -4.50 13.26
CA LEU A 8 -38.65 -4.12 11.92
C LEU A 8 -37.63 -2.97 11.94
N ALA A 9 -37.63 -2.14 12.99
CA ALA A 9 -36.66 -1.05 13.14
C ALA A 9 -35.32 -1.54 13.71
N LEU A 10 -35.31 -2.66 14.44
CA LEU A 10 -34.09 -3.19 15.06
C LEU A 10 -33.28 -4.11 14.13
N SER A 11 -33.93 -4.73 13.14
CA SER A 11 -33.25 -5.57 12.14
C SER A 11 -32.50 -4.76 11.07
N LEU A 12 -32.75 -3.46 10.94
CA LEU A 12 -32.08 -2.61 9.97
C LEU A 12 -30.68 -2.13 10.42
N LEU A 13 -30.35 -2.26 11.71
CA LEU A 13 -29.07 -1.77 12.25
C LEU A 13 -27.94 -2.82 12.20
N VAL A 14 -28.25 -4.08 11.86
CA VAL A 14 -27.26 -5.17 11.80
C VAL A 14 -26.72 -5.39 10.37
N GLY A 15 -27.41 -4.92 9.34
CA GLY A 15 -27.13 -5.28 7.94
C GLY A 15 -26.05 -4.47 7.21
N VAL A 16 -25.47 -3.41 7.80
CA VAL A 16 -24.62 -2.45 7.06
C VAL A 16 -23.10 -2.67 7.28
N VAL A 17 -22.69 -3.53 8.21
CA VAL A 17 -21.27 -3.61 8.61
C VAL A 17 -20.41 -4.52 7.71
N SER A 18 -20.99 -5.34 6.84
CA SER A 18 -20.22 -6.32 6.05
C SER A 18 -19.59 -5.80 4.75
N GLY A 19 -19.70 -4.50 4.45
CA GLY A 19 -19.48 -3.98 3.09
C GLY A 19 -18.18 -3.25 2.78
N VAL A 20 -17.21 -3.15 3.70
CA VAL A 20 -15.98 -2.37 3.44
C VAL A 20 -14.71 -3.02 4.02
N MET A 21 -14.54 -4.33 3.82
CA MET A 21 -13.19 -4.90 3.89
C MET A 21 -12.54 -4.62 2.53
N GLY A 22 -11.79 -3.51 2.45
CA GLY A 22 -10.88 -3.28 1.33
C GLY A 22 -10.02 -4.51 1.13
N ALA A 23 -9.77 -4.89 -0.13
CA ALA A 23 -8.96 -6.07 -0.43
C ALA A 23 -7.62 -5.97 0.30
N GLU A 24 -7.31 -6.99 1.10
CA GLU A 24 -5.99 -7.13 1.73
C GLU A 24 -4.91 -7.13 0.63
N LEU A 25 -3.84 -6.37 0.85
CA LEU A 25 -2.72 -6.35 -0.09
C LEU A 25 -2.11 -7.76 -0.21
N SER A 26 -1.75 -8.12 -1.45
CA SER A 26 -0.99 -9.33 -1.74
C SER A 26 0.43 -9.26 -1.16
N ALA A 27 1.14 -10.38 -1.11
CA ALA A 27 2.53 -10.41 -0.64
C ALA A 27 3.48 -9.44 -1.39
N PRO A 28 3.52 -9.40 -2.74
CA PRO A 28 4.40 -8.45 -3.44
C PRO A 28 4.01 -6.98 -3.17
N GLU A 29 2.72 -6.68 -3.06
CA GLU A 29 2.27 -5.33 -2.71
C GLU A 29 2.66 -4.95 -1.27
N LYS A 30 2.48 -5.85 -0.30
CA LYS A 30 2.93 -5.65 1.09
C LYS A 30 4.43 -5.42 1.17
N ASN A 31 5.23 -6.17 0.41
CA ASN A 31 6.68 -5.99 0.33
C ASN A 31 7.04 -4.62 -0.25
N PHE A 32 6.34 -4.18 -1.29
CA PHE A 32 6.55 -2.85 -1.86
C PHE A 32 6.25 -1.72 -0.86
N GLU A 33 5.08 -1.76 -0.21
CA GLU A 33 4.71 -0.76 0.79
C GLU A 33 5.72 -0.73 1.93
N THR A 34 6.13 -1.90 2.42
CA THR A 34 7.08 -2.02 3.52
C THR A 34 8.41 -1.39 3.18
N LEU A 35 8.99 -1.74 2.03
CA LEU A 35 10.29 -1.18 1.61
C LEU A 35 10.20 0.32 1.40
N TRP A 36 9.17 0.79 0.68
CA TRP A 36 9.03 2.21 0.40
C TRP A 36 8.85 3.04 1.67
N GLN A 37 8.01 2.58 2.60
CA GLN A 37 7.76 3.24 3.88
C GLN A 37 9.01 3.22 4.76
N THR A 38 9.75 2.11 4.80
CA THR A 38 11.01 2.01 5.56
C THR A 38 12.01 3.05 5.08
N PHE A 39 12.19 3.20 3.77
CA PHE A 39 13.06 4.24 3.23
C PHE A 39 12.51 5.64 3.51
N HIS A 40 11.20 5.86 3.39
CA HIS A 40 10.57 7.14 3.69
C HIS A 40 10.84 7.60 5.13
N GLU A 41 10.76 6.67 6.10
CA GLU A 41 10.94 6.95 7.52
C GLU A 41 12.40 7.02 7.95
N ARG A 42 13.30 6.29 7.29
CA ARG A 42 14.65 6.03 7.81
C ARG A 42 15.79 6.57 6.95
N TYR A 43 15.59 6.77 5.65
CA TYR A 43 16.66 7.23 4.77
C TYR A 43 16.87 8.74 4.87
N ALA A 44 17.98 9.15 5.50
CA ALA A 44 18.23 10.55 5.83
C ALA A 44 18.65 11.44 4.62
N PHE A 45 19.07 10.84 3.50
CA PHE A 45 19.82 11.56 2.47
C PHE A 45 19.01 11.94 1.23
N PHE A 46 17.69 11.77 1.17
CA PHE A 46 16.91 12.10 -0.03
C PHE A 46 17.14 13.54 -0.52
N LYS A 47 17.08 14.52 0.38
CA LYS A 47 17.30 15.94 0.06
C LYS A 47 18.73 16.19 -0.44
N LEU A 48 19.71 15.58 0.22
CA LEU A 48 21.13 15.70 -0.17
C LEU A 48 21.39 15.07 -1.55
N ARG A 49 20.68 14.01 -1.90
CA ARG A 49 20.77 13.32 -3.19
C ARG A 49 19.86 13.93 -4.27
N GLY A 50 19.04 14.91 -3.94
CA GLY A 50 18.08 15.52 -4.87
C GLY A 50 17.00 14.54 -5.35
N VAL A 51 16.65 13.54 -4.53
CA VAL A 51 15.66 12.52 -4.88
C VAL A 51 14.32 12.86 -4.23
N ASP A 52 13.28 13.01 -5.06
CA ASP A 52 11.89 13.06 -4.60
C ASP A 52 11.38 11.62 -4.38
N TRP A 53 11.31 11.21 -3.12
CA TRP A 53 10.87 9.88 -2.74
C TRP A 53 9.38 9.62 -2.99
N GLN A 54 8.55 10.67 -2.92
CA GLN A 54 7.12 10.57 -3.24
C GLN A 54 6.91 10.35 -4.74
N LYS A 55 7.75 10.97 -5.58
CA LYS A 55 7.77 10.68 -7.01
C LYS A 55 8.15 9.22 -7.29
N GLN A 56 9.07 8.64 -6.51
CA GLN A 56 9.39 7.21 -6.63
C GLN A 56 8.16 6.33 -6.36
N TYR A 57 7.39 6.62 -5.29
CA TYR A 57 6.14 5.91 -5.00
C TYR A 57 5.18 5.93 -6.19
N LYS A 58 4.86 7.15 -6.68
CA LYS A 58 3.92 7.37 -7.78
C LYS A 58 4.36 6.66 -9.07
N THR A 59 5.66 6.52 -9.28
CA THR A 59 6.22 5.89 -10.49
C THR A 59 6.19 4.37 -10.44
N TYR A 60 6.46 3.79 -9.27
CA TYR A 60 6.67 2.34 -9.13
C TYR A 60 5.50 1.59 -8.50
N ARG A 61 4.70 2.22 -7.61
CA ARG A 61 3.57 1.55 -6.97
C ARG A 61 2.58 0.92 -7.95
N PRO A 62 2.18 1.58 -9.06
CA PRO A 62 1.24 1.00 -10.02
C PRO A 62 1.78 -0.22 -10.77
N ARG A 63 3.08 -0.52 -10.69
CA ARG A 63 3.72 -1.66 -11.37
C ARG A 63 3.66 -2.95 -10.55
N VAL A 64 3.30 -2.86 -9.26
CA VAL A 64 3.24 -4.00 -8.35
C VAL A 64 1.79 -4.39 -8.13
N THR A 65 1.48 -5.64 -8.42
CA THR A 65 0.15 -6.24 -8.31
C THR A 65 0.26 -7.61 -7.65
N GLN A 66 -0.88 -8.24 -7.34
CA GLN A 66 -0.91 -9.61 -6.83
C GLN A 66 -0.24 -10.66 -7.71
N ASN A 67 -0.07 -10.38 -9.02
CA ASN A 67 0.55 -11.29 -9.98
C ASN A 67 2.04 -11.01 -10.20
N THR A 68 2.61 -9.99 -9.55
CA THR A 68 4.02 -9.65 -9.69
C THR A 68 4.88 -10.76 -9.08
N THR A 69 5.76 -11.32 -9.89
CA THR A 69 6.74 -12.33 -9.47
C THR A 69 7.85 -11.71 -8.64
N ASP A 70 8.58 -12.53 -7.88
CA ASP A 70 9.71 -12.06 -7.08
C ASP A 70 10.81 -11.40 -7.95
N GLU A 71 11.06 -11.92 -9.15
CA GLU A 71 12.05 -11.35 -10.08
C GLU A 71 11.61 -9.96 -10.60
N GLU A 72 10.33 -9.80 -10.93
CA GLU A 72 9.77 -8.51 -11.35
C GLU A 72 9.79 -7.50 -10.20
N LEU A 73 9.41 -7.93 -8.99
CA LEU A 73 9.44 -7.09 -7.80
C LEU A 73 10.87 -6.64 -7.49
N PHE A 74 11.85 -7.53 -7.60
CA PHE A 74 13.26 -7.19 -7.43
C PHE A 74 13.71 -6.13 -8.44
N LYS A 75 13.35 -6.27 -9.73
CA LYS A 75 13.64 -5.27 -10.76
C LYS A 75 12.98 -3.92 -10.45
N VAL A 76 11.75 -3.92 -9.93
CA VAL A 76 11.06 -2.71 -9.46
C VAL A 76 11.85 -2.04 -8.34
N PHE A 77 12.32 -2.78 -7.33
CA PHE A 77 13.13 -2.23 -6.24
C PHE A 77 14.45 -1.65 -6.73
N CYS A 78 15.20 -2.37 -7.57
CA CYS A 78 16.43 -1.84 -8.16
C CYS A 78 16.19 -0.53 -8.92
N GLY A 79 15.12 -0.47 -9.73
CA GLY A 79 14.76 0.75 -10.44
C GLY A 79 14.41 1.91 -9.51
N MET A 80 13.67 1.63 -8.44
CA MET A 80 13.22 2.62 -7.47
C MET A 80 14.36 3.18 -6.61
N LEU A 81 15.34 2.34 -6.25
CA LEU A 81 16.46 2.71 -5.38
C LEU A 81 17.65 3.29 -6.16
N LYS A 82 17.81 2.95 -7.45
CA LYS A 82 18.93 3.42 -8.29
C LYS A 82 19.18 4.94 -8.26
N PRO A 83 18.16 5.83 -8.26
CA PRO A 83 18.39 7.28 -8.20
C PRO A 83 19.08 7.77 -6.93
N LEU A 84 19.06 6.99 -5.83
CA LEU A 84 19.73 7.34 -4.58
C LEU A 84 21.25 7.44 -4.75
N LYS A 85 21.82 6.69 -5.72
CA LYS A 85 23.27 6.64 -6.00
C LYS A 85 24.08 6.44 -4.71
N ASP A 86 23.61 5.53 -3.87
CA ASP A 86 24.22 5.18 -2.59
C ASP A 86 24.78 3.77 -2.68
N GLY A 87 26.10 3.61 -2.49
CA GLY A 87 26.75 2.31 -2.60
C GLY A 87 26.47 1.36 -1.43
N HIS A 88 25.82 1.86 -0.37
CA HIS A 88 25.44 1.04 0.79
C HIS A 88 23.99 0.52 0.68
N VAL A 89 23.25 0.92 -0.36
CA VAL A 89 21.88 0.52 -0.66
C VAL A 89 21.90 -0.36 -1.91
#